data_AF-A0A4R3YEX4-F1
#
_entry.id   AF-A0A4R3YEX4-F1
#
_cell.length_a   1.000
_cell.length_b   1.000
_cell.length_c   1.000
_cell.angle_alpha   90.00
_cell.angle_beta   90.00
_cell.angle_gamma   90.00
#
_symmetry.space_group_name_H-M   'P 1'
#
loop_
_entity.id
_entity.type
_entity.pdbx_description
1 polymer ?
#
loop_
_entity_poly.entity_id
_entity_poly.type
_entity_poly.pdbx_seq_one_letter_code
_entity_poly.pdbx_strand_id
1 'polypeptide(L)'
;MKIELLVSDWCQSCHQAEKIWREVVEEKDVEFAVLDMSQPEGKALVSQLRLKTIPALVIDGELKGIGVQSLAEARSLVEAAPSKAKSDMQHAGISLSTDNRYFAIASMIYLMLSGMGLIINGALLSDGPARPVALHLFTVGFVLSLIYALGAHMLPRFTGNPIQMGKWPWAQMGLLHLGLLGYVAGYLVGLHVIIVAGGVFIWLSLFVFSLRIWPVLWPKASNNDSKIIDLVSQ
;
A
#
# COMPACT_ATOMS: atom_id res chain seq x y z
N MET A 1 -4.54 20.62 -11.35
CA MET A 1 -5.87 20.48 -10.74
C MET A 1 -5.72 19.54 -9.56
N LYS A 2 -6.08 20.02 -8.37
CA LYS A 2 -6.02 19.27 -7.11
C LYS A 2 -7.43 18.84 -6.73
N ILE A 3 -7.60 17.57 -6.44
CA ILE A 3 -8.86 16.94 -6.07
C ILE A 3 -8.69 16.35 -4.68
N GLU A 4 -9.49 16.83 -3.74
CA GLU A 4 -9.49 16.41 -2.34
C GLU A 4 -10.85 15.79 -2.04
N LEU A 5 -10.88 14.47 -1.85
CA LEU A 5 -12.07 13.75 -1.41
C LEU A 5 -12.06 13.65 0.11
N LEU A 6 -12.95 14.39 0.74
CA LEU A 6 -13.12 14.41 2.19
C LEU A 6 -14.04 13.26 2.63
N VAL A 7 -13.52 12.41 3.52
CA VAL A 7 -14.16 11.16 3.95
C VAL A 7 -14.12 10.99 5.47
N SER A 8 -14.76 9.94 5.96
CA SER A 8 -14.47 9.38 7.28
C SER A 8 -14.28 7.87 7.19
N ASP A 9 -13.43 7.32 8.06
CA ASP A 9 -13.13 5.88 8.15
C ASP A 9 -14.37 4.98 8.33
N TRP A 10 -15.49 5.51 8.85
CA TRP A 10 -16.69 4.73 9.20
C TRP A 10 -17.89 5.00 8.28
N CYS A 11 -17.64 5.49 7.07
CA CYS A 11 -18.67 5.92 6.13
C CYS A 11 -18.75 4.98 4.91
N GLN A 12 -19.82 4.18 4.84
CA GLN A 12 -20.05 3.22 3.74
C GLN A 12 -20.09 3.91 2.36
N SER A 13 -20.78 5.04 2.26
CA SER A 13 -20.84 5.85 1.04
C SER A 13 -19.47 6.44 0.65
N CYS A 14 -18.58 6.66 1.62
CA CYS A 14 -17.25 7.19 1.37
C CYS A 14 -16.34 6.16 0.66
N HIS A 15 -16.47 4.86 0.97
CA HIS A 15 -15.78 3.82 0.20
C HIS A 15 -16.22 3.77 -1.26
N GLN A 16 -17.51 3.99 -1.51
CA GLN A 16 -18.05 4.01 -2.87
C GLN A 16 -17.57 5.25 -3.64
N ALA A 17 -17.60 6.43 -3.02
CA ALA A 17 -17.08 7.66 -3.61
C ALA A 17 -15.59 7.54 -3.94
N GLU A 18 -14.78 7.00 -3.00
CA GLU A 18 -13.36 6.80 -3.23
C GLU A 18 -13.09 5.89 -4.43
N LYS A 19 -13.83 4.79 -4.55
CA LYS A 19 -13.68 3.86 -5.68
C LYS A 19 -13.89 4.56 -7.02
N ILE A 20 -14.93 5.38 -7.13
CA ILE A 20 -15.27 6.11 -8.35
C ILE A 20 -14.21 7.16 -8.67
N TRP A 21 -13.78 7.94 -7.68
CA TRP A 21 -12.77 8.96 -7.87
C TRP A 21 -11.39 8.39 -8.20
N ARG A 22 -11.04 7.23 -7.66
CA ARG A 22 -9.80 6.52 -8.05
C ARG A 22 -9.81 6.13 -9.53
N GLU A 23 -10.93 5.64 -10.04
CA GLU A 23 -11.07 5.30 -11.46
C GLU A 23 -10.87 6.52 -12.35
N VAL A 24 -11.45 7.66 -11.98
CA VAL A 24 -11.32 8.93 -12.74
C VAL A 24 -9.89 9.48 -12.70
N VAL A 25 -9.19 9.35 -11.57
CA VAL A 25 -7.82 9.83 -11.37
C VAL A 25 -6.78 8.96 -12.10
N GLU A 26 -7.12 7.72 -12.45
CA GLU A 26 -6.29 6.92 -13.35
C GLU A 26 -6.33 7.46 -14.80
N GLU A 27 -7.41 8.12 -15.19
CA GLU A 27 -7.61 8.66 -16.55
C GLU A 27 -7.00 10.06 -16.74
N LYS A 28 -6.98 10.87 -15.67
CA LYS A 28 -6.62 12.30 -15.73
C LYS A 28 -5.41 12.65 -14.89
N ASP A 29 -4.55 13.54 -15.39
CA ASP A 29 -3.38 14.05 -14.69
C ASP A 29 -3.79 15.10 -13.67
N VAL A 30 -4.21 14.61 -12.51
CA VAL A 30 -4.71 15.38 -11.38
C VAL A 30 -4.04 14.92 -10.09
N GLU A 31 -3.80 15.86 -9.18
CA GLU A 31 -3.36 15.55 -7.82
C GLU A 31 -4.58 15.10 -7.03
N PHE A 32 -4.60 13.85 -6.56
CA PHE A 32 -5.73 13.30 -5.81
C PHE A 32 -5.32 12.92 -4.39
N ALA A 33 -6.01 13.49 -3.41
CA ALA A 33 -5.84 13.17 -2.01
C ALA A 33 -7.18 12.75 -1.40
N VAL A 34 -7.16 11.69 -0.60
CA VAL A 34 -8.29 11.29 0.23
C VAL A 34 -7.98 11.76 1.65
N LEU A 35 -8.75 12.74 2.14
CA LEU A 35 -8.52 13.35 3.44
C LEU A 35 -9.57 12.86 4.44
N ASP A 36 -9.12 12.24 5.52
CA ASP A 36 -10.02 11.90 6.62
C ASP A 36 -10.29 13.13 7.49
N MET A 37 -11.56 13.38 7.79
CA MET A 37 -11.98 14.54 8.59
C MET A 37 -11.45 14.55 10.03
N SER A 38 -10.90 13.43 10.53
CA SER A 38 -10.24 13.35 11.83
C SER A 38 -8.81 13.92 11.81
N GLN A 39 -8.18 13.97 10.64
CA GLN A 39 -6.82 14.49 10.45
C GLN A 39 -6.80 16.03 10.47
N PRO A 40 -5.67 16.67 10.85
CA PRO A 40 -5.57 18.12 10.90
C PRO A 40 -5.90 18.82 9.57
N GLU A 41 -5.43 18.29 8.43
CA GLU A 41 -5.74 18.89 7.12
C GLU A 41 -7.24 18.78 6.80
N GLY A 42 -7.85 17.62 7.08
CA GLY A 42 -9.29 17.40 6.90
C GLY A 42 -10.13 18.32 7.78
N LYS A 43 -9.75 18.52 9.05
CA LYS A 43 -10.42 19.46 9.98
C LYS A 43 -10.34 20.89 9.50
N ALA A 44 -9.18 21.32 9.00
CA ALA A 44 -9.01 22.66 8.45
C ALA A 44 -9.97 22.89 7.27
N LEU A 45 -10.06 21.92 6.35
CA LEU A 45 -10.92 22.00 5.18
C LEU A 45 -12.41 22.00 5.54
N VAL A 46 -12.81 21.16 6.50
CA VAL A 46 -14.19 21.13 7.05
C VAL A 46 -14.56 22.48 7.66
N SER A 47 -13.66 23.08 8.43
CA SER A 47 -13.89 24.38 9.08
C SER A 47 -13.99 25.51 8.06
N GLN A 48 -13.04 25.57 7.12
CA GLN A 48 -12.96 26.60 6.09
C GLN A 48 -14.18 26.59 5.17
N LEU A 49 -14.57 25.40 4.69
CA LEU A 49 -15.68 25.25 3.75
C LEU A 49 -17.03 25.00 4.43
N ARG A 50 -17.07 25.01 5.78
CA ARG A 50 -18.26 24.77 6.62
C ARG A 50 -19.01 23.49 6.24
N LEU A 51 -18.25 22.42 5.99
CA LEU A 51 -18.80 21.14 5.55
C LEU A 51 -19.56 20.46 6.69
N LYS A 52 -20.80 20.01 6.41
CA LYS A 52 -21.65 19.29 7.36
C LYS A 52 -21.91 17.83 6.97
N THR A 53 -21.57 17.47 5.74
CA THR A 53 -21.93 16.20 5.12
C THR A 53 -20.71 15.60 4.43
N ILE A 54 -20.60 14.28 4.50
CA ILE A 54 -19.57 13.48 3.83
C ILE A 54 -20.22 12.33 3.04
N PRO A 55 -19.56 11.78 2.00
CA PRO A 55 -18.31 12.28 1.40
C PRO A 55 -18.50 13.64 0.72
N ALA A 56 -17.44 14.44 0.66
CA ALA A 56 -17.45 15.76 0.00
C ALA A 56 -16.24 15.92 -0.91
N LEU A 57 -16.46 16.43 -2.11
CA LEU A 57 -15.45 16.61 -3.13
C LEU A 57 -15.05 18.09 -3.22
N VAL A 58 -13.77 18.34 -3.02
CA VAL A 58 -13.17 19.66 -3.17
C VAL A 58 -12.22 19.62 -4.36
N ILE A 59 -12.35 20.57 -5.28
CA ILE A 59 -11.44 20.72 -6.42
C ILE A 59 -10.85 22.13 -6.37
N ASP A 60 -9.52 22.20 -6.36
CA ASP A 60 -8.76 23.46 -6.30
C ASP A 60 -9.23 24.37 -5.14
N GLY A 61 -9.56 23.77 -3.99
CA GLY A 61 -10.00 24.46 -2.77
C GLY A 61 -11.50 24.83 -2.73
N GLU A 62 -12.26 24.55 -3.79
CA GLU A 62 -13.71 24.82 -3.83
C GLU A 62 -14.54 23.52 -3.71
N LEU A 63 -15.62 23.57 -2.94
CA LEU A 63 -16.57 22.46 -2.86
C LEU A 63 -17.31 22.32 -4.20
N LYS A 64 -17.08 21.20 -4.89
CA LYS A 64 -17.71 20.90 -6.19
C LYS A 64 -18.79 19.82 -6.11
N GLY A 65 -18.79 18.98 -5.08
CA GLY A 65 -19.78 17.90 -4.95
C GLY A 65 -19.97 17.42 -3.51
N ILE A 66 -21.18 16.99 -3.19
CA ILE A 66 -21.53 16.34 -1.92
C ILE A 66 -22.16 14.98 -2.24
N GLY A 67 -21.80 13.95 -1.48
CA GLY A 67 -22.28 12.59 -1.67
C GLY A 67 -21.45 11.81 -2.69
N VAL A 68 -21.99 10.68 -3.15
CA VAL A 68 -21.34 9.79 -4.11
C VAL A 68 -21.69 10.25 -5.52
N GLN A 69 -20.71 10.74 -6.28
CA GLN A 69 -20.91 11.09 -7.69
C GLN A 69 -21.02 9.83 -8.53
N SER A 70 -21.77 9.89 -9.63
CA SER A 70 -21.69 8.85 -10.67
C SER A 70 -20.35 8.94 -11.42
N LEU A 71 -19.92 7.86 -12.08
CA LEU A 71 -18.70 7.88 -12.89
C LEU A 71 -18.77 8.95 -14.01
N ALA A 72 -19.94 9.13 -14.62
CA ALA A 72 -20.15 10.13 -15.67
C ALA A 72 -20.03 11.56 -15.14
N GLU A 73 -20.61 11.84 -13.98
CA GLU A 73 -20.52 13.13 -13.29
C GLU A 73 -19.09 13.43 -12.81
N ALA A 74 -18.41 12.42 -12.25
CA ALA A 74 -17.03 12.57 -11.83
C ALA A 74 -16.11 12.88 -13.03
N ARG A 75 -16.33 12.25 -14.19
CA ARG A 75 -15.59 12.56 -15.43
C ARG A 75 -15.85 13.97 -15.96
N SER A 76 -17.09 14.46 -15.92
CA SER A 76 -17.40 15.81 -16.40
C SER A 76 -16.75 16.89 -15.53
N LEU A 77 -16.67 16.67 -14.22
CA LEU A 77 -16.01 17.59 -13.28
C LEU A 77 -14.51 17.75 -13.53
N VAL A 78 -13.86 16.79 -14.19
CA VAL A 78 -12.41 16.81 -14.51
C VAL A 78 -12.13 16.84 -16.00
N GLU A 79 -13.12 17.18 -16.83
CA GLU A 79 -12.99 17.14 -18.29
C GLU A 79 -11.82 18.00 -18.78
N ALA A 80 -11.66 19.18 -18.17
CA ALA A 80 -10.60 20.14 -18.47
C ALA A 80 -9.18 19.71 -18.03
N ALA A 81 -9.05 18.65 -17.24
CA ALA A 81 -7.74 18.15 -16.83
C ALA A 81 -7.05 17.38 -17.98
N PRO A 82 -5.73 17.54 -18.15
CA PRO A 82 -4.97 16.77 -19.13
C PRO A 82 -5.06 15.25 -18.85
N SER A 83 -4.90 14.42 -19.87
CA SER A 83 -4.88 12.96 -19.70
C SER A 83 -3.60 12.50 -19.01
N LYS A 84 -3.70 11.52 -18.13
CA LYS A 84 -2.55 11.01 -17.38
C LYS A 84 -1.69 10.09 -18.22
N ALA A 85 -0.37 10.28 -18.16
CA ALA A 85 0.56 9.21 -18.52
C ALA A 85 0.50 8.13 -17.42
N LYS A 86 0.33 6.86 -17.79
CA LYS A 86 0.24 5.75 -16.82
C LYS A 86 1.38 5.83 -15.79
N SER A 87 1.02 6.01 -14.52
CA SER A 87 1.95 6.05 -13.40
C SER A 87 1.67 4.85 -12.51
N ASP A 88 2.71 4.08 -12.20
CA ASP A 88 2.64 2.94 -11.28
C ASP A 88 2.61 3.41 -9.80
N MET A 89 2.57 4.72 -9.53
CA MET A 89 2.54 5.28 -8.18
C MET A 89 1.11 5.34 -7.63
N GLN A 90 0.87 4.76 -6.45
CA GLN A 90 -0.45 4.76 -5.81
C GLN A 90 -0.45 5.51 -4.48
N HIS A 91 -1.42 6.41 -4.30
CA HIS A 91 -1.72 7.06 -3.02
C HIS A 91 -2.61 6.17 -2.15
N ALA A 92 -2.44 6.27 -0.82
CA ALA A 92 -3.17 5.48 0.17
C ALA A 92 -4.68 5.57 -0.04
N GLY A 93 -5.36 4.42 0.05
CA GLY A 93 -6.81 4.34 0.08
C GLY A 93 -7.34 3.71 1.35
N ILE A 94 -8.63 3.85 1.60
CA ILE A 94 -9.25 3.39 2.85
C ILE A 94 -9.23 1.85 2.92
N SER A 95 -9.27 1.17 1.76
CA SER A 95 -9.18 -0.30 1.69
C SER A 95 -7.79 -0.78 1.27
N LEU A 96 -7.42 -2.00 1.69
CA LEU A 96 -6.19 -2.65 1.22
C LEU A 96 -6.27 -2.90 -0.29
N SER A 97 -5.19 -2.58 -1.01
CA SER A 97 -4.99 -3.00 -2.39
C SER A 97 -4.88 -4.52 -2.50
N THR A 98 -5.16 -5.05 -3.68
CA THR A 98 -5.22 -6.50 -3.93
C THR A 98 -3.92 -7.21 -3.60
N ASP A 99 -2.78 -6.63 -3.94
CA ASP A 99 -1.44 -7.15 -3.62
C ASP A 99 -1.21 -7.23 -2.10
N ASN A 100 -1.56 -6.18 -1.36
CA ASN A 100 -1.44 -6.16 0.09
C ASN A 100 -2.35 -7.21 0.76
N ARG A 101 -3.56 -7.42 0.21
CA ARG A 101 -4.46 -8.50 0.68
C ARG A 101 -3.83 -9.87 0.49
N TYR A 102 -3.18 -10.13 -0.63
CA TYR A 102 -2.50 -11.42 -0.85
C TYR A 102 -1.33 -11.63 0.12
N PHE A 103 -0.53 -10.61 0.40
CA PHE A 103 0.53 -10.73 1.42
C PHE A 103 -0.06 -11.03 2.81
N ALA A 104 -1.16 -10.37 3.18
CA ALA A 104 -1.85 -10.63 4.44
C ALA A 104 -2.40 -12.07 4.51
N ILE A 105 -3.06 -12.55 3.46
CA ILE A 105 -3.57 -13.93 3.41
C ILE A 105 -2.42 -14.94 3.45
N ALA A 106 -1.35 -14.72 2.67
CA ALA A 106 -0.16 -15.57 2.68
C ALA A 106 0.44 -15.65 4.09
N SER A 107 0.49 -14.53 4.82
CA SER A 107 1.00 -14.50 6.19
C SER A 107 0.20 -15.44 7.12
N MET A 108 -1.13 -15.45 6.99
CA MET A 108 -1.99 -16.33 7.79
C MET A 108 -1.81 -17.80 7.42
N ILE A 109 -1.70 -18.11 6.13
CA ILE A 109 -1.43 -19.47 5.65
C ILE A 109 -0.10 -19.98 6.21
N TYR A 110 0.96 -19.19 6.13
CA TYR A 110 2.26 -19.59 6.64
C TYR A 110 2.33 -19.70 8.16
N LEU A 111 1.58 -18.87 8.89
CA LEU A 111 1.42 -19.03 10.33
C LEU A 111 0.79 -20.39 10.67
N MET A 112 -0.29 -20.75 9.96
CA MET A 112 -0.97 -22.04 10.15
C MET A 112 -0.03 -23.21 9.80
N LEU A 113 0.72 -23.14 8.70
CA LEU A 113 1.67 -24.18 8.32
C LEU A 113 2.80 -24.33 9.34
N SER A 114 3.35 -23.22 9.85
CA SER A 114 4.36 -23.26 10.91
C SER A 114 3.81 -23.89 12.19
N GLY A 115 2.60 -23.50 12.61
CA GLY A 115 1.94 -24.06 13.79
C GLY A 115 1.63 -25.54 13.63
N MET A 116 1.22 -25.97 12.43
CA MET A 116 1.00 -27.38 12.11
C MET A 116 2.30 -28.21 12.27
N GLY A 117 3.45 -27.66 11.87
CA GLY A 117 4.75 -28.30 12.08
C GLY A 117 5.04 -28.58 13.56
N LEU A 118 4.68 -27.65 14.45
CA LEU A 118 4.80 -27.86 15.89
C LEU A 118 3.95 -29.04 16.38
N ILE A 119 2.72 -29.18 15.88
CA ILE A 119 1.80 -30.25 16.29
C ILE A 119 2.28 -31.61 15.77
N ILE A 120 2.73 -31.69 14.52
CA ILE A 120 3.05 -32.97 13.86
C ILE A 120 4.38 -33.55 14.35
N ASN A 121 5.42 -32.72 14.49
CA ASN A 121 6.78 -33.21 14.75
C ASN A 121 7.53 -32.41 15.82
N GLY A 122 6.83 -31.57 16.58
CA GLY A 122 7.45 -30.73 17.59
C GLY A 122 8.46 -29.75 16.98
N ALA A 123 8.26 -29.28 15.75
CA ALA A 123 9.27 -28.58 14.93
C ALA A 123 10.07 -27.50 15.67
N LEU A 124 9.46 -26.72 16.56
CA LEU A 124 10.17 -25.65 17.28
C LEU A 124 10.98 -26.15 18.49
N LEU A 125 10.74 -27.39 18.91
CA LEU A 125 11.31 -28.03 20.10
C LEU A 125 12.28 -29.17 19.74
N SER A 126 12.30 -29.63 18.49
CA SER A 126 13.18 -30.70 18.01
C SER A 126 14.40 -30.14 17.29
N ASP A 127 15.54 -30.85 17.32
CA ASP A 127 16.79 -30.39 16.69
C ASP A 127 16.96 -30.87 15.23
N GLY A 128 15.88 -31.31 14.59
CA GLY A 128 15.88 -31.83 13.23
C GLY A 128 15.68 -30.75 12.14
N PRO A 129 15.68 -31.14 10.86
CA PRO A 129 15.44 -30.23 9.73
C PRO A 129 14.05 -29.57 9.76
N ALA A 130 13.10 -30.13 10.53
CA ALA A 130 11.80 -29.52 10.76
C ALA A 130 11.87 -28.17 11.48
N ARG A 131 12.90 -27.96 12.32
CA ARG A 131 13.08 -26.72 13.08
C ARG A 131 13.35 -25.50 12.22
N PRO A 132 14.39 -25.47 11.36
CA PRO A 132 14.60 -24.34 10.46
C PRO A 132 13.41 -24.15 9.53
N VAL A 133 12.73 -25.22 9.11
CA VAL A 133 11.50 -25.13 8.30
C VAL A 133 10.39 -24.35 9.02
N ALA A 134 10.01 -24.78 10.23
CA ALA A 134 8.97 -24.07 10.98
C ALA A 134 9.37 -22.63 11.31
N LEU A 135 10.62 -22.40 11.74
CA LEU A 135 11.10 -21.06 12.04
C LEU A 135 11.03 -20.12 10.84
N HIS A 136 11.35 -20.56 9.63
CA HIS A 136 11.31 -19.70 8.45
C HIS A 136 9.89 -19.57 7.87
N LEU A 137 9.04 -20.58 8.00
CA LEU A 137 7.60 -20.42 7.74
C LEU A 137 6.99 -19.35 8.67
N PHE A 138 7.37 -19.33 9.95
CA PHE A 138 6.92 -18.30 10.89
C PHE A 138 7.53 -16.92 10.59
N THR A 139 8.85 -16.82 10.55
CA THR A 139 9.54 -15.51 10.46
C THR A 139 9.44 -14.89 9.07
N VAL A 140 9.69 -15.66 8.01
CA VAL A 140 9.63 -15.16 6.63
C VAL A 140 8.23 -15.29 6.06
N GLY A 141 7.58 -16.45 6.24
CA GLY A 141 6.25 -16.67 5.71
C GLY A 141 5.19 -15.81 6.39
N PHE A 142 5.14 -15.80 7.72
CA PHE A 142 4.17 -15.01 8.47
C PHE A 142 4.65 -13.58 8.73
N VAL A 143 5.67 -13.39 9.57
CA VAL A 143 6.04 -12.04 10.07
C VAL A 143 6.44 -11.11 8.92
N LEU A 144 7.32 -11.55 8.02
CA LEU A 144 7.77 -10.69 6.92
C LEU A 144 6.66 -10.37 5.90
N SER A 145 5.82 -11.35 5.52
CA SER A 145 4.66 -11.08 4.65
C SER A 145 3.68 -10.10 5.30
N LEU A 146 3.45 -10.20 6.61
CA LEU A 146 2.60 -9.27 7.34
C LEU A 146 3.20 -7.85 7.34
N ILE A 147 4.52 -7.72 7.53
CA ILE A 147 5.23 -6.44 7.42
C ILE A 147 5.06 -5.85 6.02
N TYR A 148 5.18 -6.67 4.96
CA TYR A 148 4.96 -6.18 3.60
C TYR A 148 3.53 -5.68 3.38
N ALA A 149 2.53 -6.45 3.80
CA ALA A 149 1.11 -6.07 3.67
C ALA A 149 0.80 -4.76 4.41
N LEU A 150 1.16 -4.69 5.69
CA LEU A 150 0.84 -3.54 6.54
C LEU A 150 1.72 -2.34 6.22
N GLY A 151 3.02 -2.53 5.98
CA GLY A 151 3.94 -1.45 5.64
C GLY A 151 3.54 -0.74 4.34
N ALA A 152 3.24 -1.50 3.28
CA ALA A 152 2.79 -0.94 2.01
C ALA A 152 1.41 -0.27 2.09
N HIS A 153 0.58 -0.63 3.07
CA HIS A 153 -0.73 -0.01 3.28
C HIS A 153 -0.66 1.22 4.19
N MET A 154 0.01 1.11 5.33
CA MET A 154 0.01 2.12 6.40
C MET A 154 0.99 3.26 6.14
N LEU A 155 2.19 2.98 5.60
CA LEU A 155 3.20 4.04 5.41
C LEU A 155 2.72 5.16 4.47
N PRO A 156 2.13 4.87 3.30
CA PRO A 156 1.58 5.92 2.43
C PRO A 156 0.47 6.73 3.11
N ARG A 157 -0.30 6.12 4.02
CA ARG A 157 -1.40 6.78 4.73
C ARG A 157 -0.89 7.77 5.78
N PHE A 158 0.19 7.42 6.48
CA PHE A 158 0.77 8.31 7.50
C PHE A 158 1.66 9.41 6.90
N THR A 159 2.35 9.11 5.80
CA THR A 159 3.28 10.05 5.16
C THR A 159 2.64 10.92 4.10
N GLY A 160 1.45 10.54 3.59
CA GLY A 160 0.82 11.17 2.43
C GLY A 160 1.50 10.86 1.09
N ASN A 161 2.65 10.19 1.10
CA ASN A 161 3.47 9.94 -0.08
C ASN A 161 3.07 8.64 -0.78
N PRO A 162 3.04 8.61 -2.13
CA PRO A 162 2.65 7.41 -2.85
C PRO A 162 3.73 6.33 -2.84
N ILE A 163 3.31 5.07 -2.92
CA ILE A 163 4.19 3.89 -3.03
C ILE A 163 4.22 3.35 -4.46
N GLN A 164 5.35 2.77 -4.85
CA GLN A 164 5.48 2.10 -6.15
C GLN A 164 4.65 0.81 -6.19
N MET A 165 3.71 0.76 -7.12
CA MET A 165 2.82 -0.37 -7.40
C MET A 165 3.11 -0.94 -8.80
N GLY A 166 2.10 -1.48 -9.49
CA GLY A 166 2.27 -2.11 -10.80
C GLY A 166 2.86 -3.51 -10.68
N LYS A 167 3.98 -3.77 -11.38
CA LYS A 167 4.61 -5.10 -11.44
C LYS A 167 5.49 -5.43 -10.22
N TRP A 168 5.96 -4.41 -9.50
CA TRP A 168 6.90 -4.56 -8.39
C TRP A 168 6.37 -5.37 -7.19
N PRO A 169 5.13 -5.14 -6.69
CA PRO A 169 4.57 -5.97 -5.61
C PRO A 169 4.49 -7.45 -5.99
N TRP A 170 4.14 -7.75 -7.24
CA TRP A 170 4.04 -9.12 -7.73
C TRP A 170 5.41 -9.79 -7.91
N ALA A 171 6.41 -9.04 -8.37
CA ALA A 171 7.79 -9.52 -8.41
C ALA A 171 8.32 -9.82 -6.99
N GLN A 172 8.08 -8.91 -6.05
CA GLN A 172 8.41 -9.10 -4.63
C GLN A 172 7.75 -10.34 -4.04
N MET A 173 6.46 -10.55 -4.36
CA MET A 173 5.67 -11.71 -3.94
C MET A 173 6.24 -13.01 -4.51
N GLY A 174 6.51 -13.04 -5.82
CA GLY A 174 7.12 -14.19 -6.48
C GLY A 174 8.47 -14.56 -5.88
N LEU A 175 9.34 -13.56 -5.67
CA LEU A 175 10.64 -13.75 -5.01
C LEU A 175 10.50 -14.29 -3.59
N LEU A 176 9.56 -13.76 -2.79
CA LEU A 176 9.33 -14.23 -1.43
C LEU A 176 8.90 -15.69 -1.40
N HIS A 177 7.90 -16.06 -2.19
CA HIS A 177 7.36 -17.41 -2.20
C HIS A 177 8.33 -18.43 -2.80
N LEU A 178 8.95 -18.13 -3.94
CA LEU A 178 9.96 -18.99 -4.53
C LEU A 178 11.15 -19.15 -3.59
N GLY A 179 11.58 -18.06 -2.95
CA GLY A 179 12.64 -18.08 -1.96
C GLY A 179 12.30 -18.94 -0.75
N LEU A 180 11.14 -18.72 -0.13
CA LEU A 180 10.71 -19.46 1.06
C LEU A 180 10.47 -20.95 0.77
N LEU A 181 9.77 -21.28 -0.32
CA LEU A 181 9.52 -22.67 -0.70
C LEU A 181 10.83 -23.39 -1.04
N GLY A 182 11.73 -22.74 -1.78
CA GLY A 182 13.07 -23.27 -2.06
C GLY A 182 13.87 -23.48 -0.78
N TYR A 183 13.88 -22.48 0.11
CA TYR A 183 14.60 -22.54 1.38
C TYR A 183 14.13 -23.71 2.25
N VAL A 184 12.82 -23.85 2.44
CA VAL A 184 12.20 -24.93 3.20
C VAL A 184 12.46 -26.30 2.55
N ALA A 185 12.27 -26.42 1.24
CA ALA A 185 12.55 -27.66 0.51
C ALA A 185 14.03 -28.05 0.62
N GLY A 186 14.94 -27.08 0.55
CA GLY A 186 16.37 -27.29 0.73
C GLY A 186 16.72 -27.90 2.08
N TYR A 187 16.08 -27.46 3.16
CA TYR A 187 16.25 -28.07 4.49
C TYR A 187 15.65 -29.47 4.59
N LEU A 188 14.50 -29.71 3.97
CA LEU A 188 13.87 -31.04 3.99
C LEU A 188 14.68 -32.09 3.22
N VAL A 189 15.32 -31.68 2.12
CA VAL A 189 16.13 -32.58 1.27
C VAL A 189 17.62 -32.59 1.68
N GLY A 190 18.06 -31.62 2.48
CA GLY A 190 19.46 -31.49 2.91
C GLY A 190 20.40 -30.90 1.85
N LEU A 191 19.85 -30.19 0.85
CA LEU A 191 20.63 -29.63 -0.26
C LEU A 191 20.97 -28.15 -0.02
N HIS A 192 22.21 -27.92 0.43
CA HIS A 192 22.73 -26.58 0.76
C HIS A 192 22.60 -25.57 -0.37
N VAL A 193 22.81 -25.98 -1.63
CA VAL A 193 22.69 -25.09 -2.79
C VAL A 193 21.26 -24.52 -2.92
N ILE A 194 20.25 -25.35 -2.66
CA ILE A 194 18.84 -24.93 -2.71
C ILE A 194 18.52 -23.99 -1.54
N ILE A 195 19.07 -24.27 -0.35
CA ILE A 195 18.93 -23.38 0.83
C ILE A 195 19.50 -22.00 0.51
N VAL A 196 20.73 -21.93 0.00
CA VAL A 196 21.37 -20.66 -0.35
C VAL A 196 20.58 -19.92 -1.44
N ALA A 197 20.16 -20.61 -2.50
CA ALA A 197 19.36 -20.01 -3.56
C ALA A 197 18.01 -19.46 -3.04
N GLY A 198 17.33 -20.20 -2.17
CA GLY A 198 16.10 -19.75 -1.52
C GLY A 198 16.32 -18.50 -0.67
N GLY A 199 17.44 -18.46 0.08
CA GLY A 199 17.84 -17.32 0.89
C GLY A 199 18.09 -16.07 0.03
N VAL A 200 18.77 -16.23 -1.10
CA VAL A 200 19.00 -15.13 -2.06
C VAL A 200 17.68 -14.54 -2.56
N PHE A 201 16.70 -15.37 -2.92
CA PHE A 201 15.40 -14.87 -3.36
C PHE A 201 14.62 -14.15 -2.26
N ILE A 202 14.70 -14.60 -1.00
CA ILE A 202 14.11 -13.89 0.15
C ILE A 202 14.75 -12.50 0.31
N TRP A 203 16.08 -12.41 0.23
CA TRP A 203 16.80 -11.14 0.30
C TRP A 203 16.51 -10.21 -0.89
N LEU A 204 16.37 -10.75 -2.09
CA LEU A 204 15.94 -9.98 -3.26
C LEU A 204 14.51 -9.43 -3.07
N SER A 205 13.60 -10.21 -2.47
CA SER A 205 12.27 -9.72 -2.12
C SER A 205 12.33 -8.53 -1.15
N LEU A 206 13.15 -8.63 -0.09
CA LEU A 206 13.40 -7.53 0.85
C LEU A 206 13.95 -6.29 0.15
N PHE A 207 14.93 -6.48 -0.74
CA PHE A 207 15.52 -5.38 -1.48
C PHE A 207 14.49 -4.68 -2.38
N VAL A 208 13.65 -5.43 -3.10
CA VAL A 208 12.55 -4.86 -3.88
C VAL A 208 11.59 -4.08 -2.99
N PHE A 209 11.24 -4.59 -1.81
CA PHE A 209 10.40 -3.87 -0.86
C PHE A 209 11.04 -2.55 -0.43
N SER A 210 12.34 -2.56 -0.10
CA SER A 210 13.10 -1.34 0.25
C SER A 210 13.06 -0.30 -0.87
N LEU A 211 13.21 -0.71 -2.13
CA LEU A 211 13.08 0.20 -3.27
C LEU A 211 11.67 0.78 -3.42
N ARG A 212 10.64 -0.02 -3.16
CA ARG A 212 9.24 0.43 -3.24
C ARG A 212 8.90 1.46 -2.17
N ILE A 213 9.37 1.27 -0.93
CA ILE A 213 9.08 2.18 0.20
C ILE A 213 9.98 3.43 0.20
N TRP A 214 11.09 3.43 -0.53
CA TRP A 214 12.03 4.54 -0.56
C TRP A 214 11.38 5.91 -0.87
N PRO A 215 10.52 6.04 -1.90
CA PRO A 215 9.85 7.32 -2.19
C PRO A 215 8.82 7.72 -1.14
N VAL A 216 8.30 6.76 -0.37
CA VAL A 216 7.31 7.01 0.69
C VAL A 216 7.97 7.71 1.87
N LEU A 217 9.17 7.27 2.23
CA LEU A 217 9.94 7.79 3.37
C LEU A 217 10.76 9.04 3.02
N TRP A 218 11.19 9.16 1.76
CA TRP A 218 11.95 10.29 1.26
C TRP A 218 11.30 10.85 -0.02
N PRO A 219 10.20 11.63 0.12
CA PRO A 219 9.57 12.25 -1.02
C PRO A 219 10.52 13.21 -1.73
N LYS A 220 10.45 13.25 -3.06
CA LYS A 220 11.14 14.29 -3.83
C LYS A 220 10.43 15.62 -3.56
N ALA A 221 11.18 16.67 -3.25
CA ALA A 221 10.64 18.01 -3.06
C ALA A 221 9.77 18.40 -4.27
N SER A 222 8.55 18.87 -4.00
CA SER A 222 7.70 19.38 -5.08
C SER A 222 8.27 20.72 -5.56
N ASN A 223 8.11 21.04 -6.85
CA ASN A 223 8.47 22.34 -7.41
C ASN A 223 7.70 23.53 -6.78
N ASN A 224 6.74 23.27 -5.88
CA ASN A 224 5.98 24.29 -5.17
C ASN A 224 6.65 24.70 -3.85
N ASP A 225 7.42 23.81 -3.21
CA ASP A 225 8.13 24.12 -1.97
C ASP A 225 9.28 25.10 -2.20
N SER A 226 9.92 25.04 -3.37
CA SER A 226 10.91 26.05 -3.79
C SER A 226 10.28 27.43 -3.99
N LYS A 227 9.07 27.51 -4.57
CA LYS A 227 8.36 28.78 -4.77
C LYS A 227 7.90 29.44 -3.47
N ILE A 228 7.51 28.66 -2.45
CA ILE A 228 7.14 29.21 -1.14
C ILE A 228 8.37 29.76 -0.41
N ILE A 229 9.52 29.09 -0.51
CA ILE A 229 10.78 29.59 0.07
C ILE A 229 11.23 30.89 -0.64
N ASP A 230 11.05 30.98 -1.96
CA ASP A 230 11.35 32.20 -2.72
C ASP A 230 10.39 33.36 -2.40
N LEU A 231 9.15 33.09 -2.01
CA LEU A 231 8.15 34.10 -1.63
C LEU A 231 8.30 34.63 -0.20
N VAL A 232 8.92 33.87 0.70
CA VAL A 232 9.18 34.29 2.10
C VAL A 232 10.54 34.99 2.23
N SER A 233 11.38 34.92 1.19
CA SER A 233 12.70 35.56 1.14
C SER A 233 12.74 36.88 0.35
N GLN A 234 11.57 37.40 -0.08
CA GLN A 234 11.37 38.75 -0.64
C GLN A 234 10.58 39.63 0.34
#